data_AF-A0A6N8UTK0-F1
#
_entry.id   AF-A0A6N8UTK0-F1
#
_cell.length_a   1.000
_cell.length_b   1.000
_cell.length_c   1.000
_cell.angle_alpha   90.00
_cell.angle_beta   90.00
_cell.angle_gamma   90.00
#
_symmetry.space_group_name_H-M   'P 1'
#
loop_
_entity.id
_entity.type
_entity.pdbx_description
1 polymer ?
#
loop_
_entity_poly.entity_id
_entity_poly.type
_entity_poly.pdbx_seq_one_letter_code
_entity_poly.pdbx_strand_id
1 'polypeptide(L)' 'CVSADTALRLARYFGTTPQLWLNLQKTWELRRAEIEAGREIAERVIPRQSAA' A
#
# COMPACT_ATOMS: atom_id res chain seq x y z
N CYS A 1 -1.04 -11.42 -0.01
CA CYS A 1 -0.87 -10.65 1.24
C CYS A 1 0.36 -11.16 1.98
N VAL A 2 1.38 -10.32 2.14
CA VAL A 2 2.48 -10.56 3.10
C VAL A 2 2.01 -10.11 4.48
N SER A 3 1.91 -11.05 5.43
CA SER A 3 1.54 -10.74 6.83
C SER A 3 2.72 -10.12 7.59
N ALA A 4 2.46 -9.50 8.75
CA ALA A 4 3.52 -8.94 9.59
C ALA A 4 4.53 -9.99 10.09
N ASP A 5 4.07 -11.20 10.46
CA ASP A 5 4.95 -12.32 10.83
C ASP A 5 5.84 -12.72 9.66
N THR A 6 5.26 -12.84 8.46
CA THR A 6 6.02 -13.18 7.24
C THR A 6 7.06 -12.10 6.92
N ALA A 7 6.70 -10.82 7.05
CA ALA A 7 7.63 -9.71 6.83
C ALA A 7 8.81 -9.73 7.82
N LEU A 8 8.57 -10.06 9.09
CA LEU A 8 9.63 -10.22 10.09
C LEU A 8 10.59 -11.37 9.74
N ARG A 9 10.05 -12.51 9.30
CA ARG A 9 10.86 -13.67 8.88
C ARG A 9 11.71 -13.36 7.66
N LEU A 10 11.12 -12.73 6.64
CA LEU A 10 11.83 -12.34 5.41
C LEU A 10 12.92 -11.29 5.71
N ALA A 11 12.62 -10.32 6.57
CA ALA A 11 13.60 -9.34 7.03
C ALA A 11 14.81 -9.99 7.70
N ARG A 12 14.56 -10.92 8.64
CA ARG A 12 15.62 -11.67 9.31
C ARG A 12 16.43 -12.52 8.35
N TYR A 13 15.78 -13.18 7.40
CA TYR A 13 16.42 -14.08 6.45
C TYR A 13 17.29 -13.34 5.43
N PHE A 14 16.79 -12.23 4.87
CA PHE A 14 17.48 -11.48 3.81
C PHE A 14 18.32 -10.31 4.32
N GLY A 15 18.38 -10.06 5.63
CA GLY A 15 19.09 -8.90 6.19
C GLY A 15 18.46 -7.56 5.78
N THR A 16 17.13 -7.54 5.62
CA THR A 16 16.36 -6.35 5.21
C THR A 16 15.47 -5.87 6.37
N THR A 17 14.62 -4.86 6.13
CA THR A 17 13.63 -4.39 7.12
C THR A 17 12.25 -4.99 6.85
N PRO A 18 11.43 -5.27 7.88
CA PRO A 18 10.05 -5.73 7.68
C PRO A 18 9.20 -4.74 6.88
N GLN A 19 9.46 -3.43 7.04
CA GLN A 19 8.78 -2.35 6.33
C GLN A 19 8.96 -2.46 4.81
N LEU A 20 10.10 -2.95 4.32
CA LEU A 20 10.32 -3.18 2.89
C LEU A 20 9.22 -4.08 2.32
N TRP A 21 8.98 -5.23 2.96
CA TRP A 21 8.02 -6.23 2.52
C TRP A 21 6.57 -5.76 2.63
N LEU A 22 6.24 -5.07 3.72
CA LEU A 22 4.91 -4.50 3.90
C LEU A 22 4.63 -3.36 2.90
N ASN A 23 5.64 -2.57 2.55
CA ASN A 23 5.49 -1.50 1.57
C ASN A 23 5.27 -2.08 0.16
N LEU A 24 5.94 -3.16 -0.21
CA LEU A 24 5.68 -3.85 -1.48
C LEU A 24 4.22 -4.32 -1.58
N GLN A 25 3.69 -4.93 -0.50
CA GLN A 25 2.29 -5.32 -0.44
C GLN A 25 1.36 -4.10 -0.61
N LYS A 26 1.60 -3.01 0.13
CA LYS A 26 0.80 -1.77 0.05
C LYS A 26 0.81 -1.16 -1.35
N THR A 27 1.99 -1.07 -1.96
CA THR A 27 2.15 -0.52 -3.31
C THR A 27 1.38 -1.34 -4.33
N TRP A 28 1.42 -2.67 -4.22
CA TRP A 28 0.66 -3.53 -5.11
C TRP A 28 -0.85 -3.38 -4.95
N GLU A 29 -1.36 -3.37 -3.70
CA GLU A 29 -2.79 -3.15 -3.43
C GLU A 29 -3.25 -1.77 -3.95
N LEU A 30 -2.46 -0.73 -3.72
CA LEU A 30 -2.77 0.62 -4.19
C LEU A 30 -2.80 0.67 -5.72
N ARG A 31 -1.79 0.12 -6.39
CA ARG A 31 -1.75 0.03 -7.86
C ARG A 31 -2.95 -0.73 -8.43
N ARG A 32 -3.33 -1.84 -7.80
CA ARG A 32 -4.50 -2.61 -8.24
C ARG A 32 -5.79 -1.78 -8.10
N ALA A 33 -5.97 -1.11 -6.96
CA ALA A 33 -7.12 -0.24 -6.72
C ALA A 33 -7.15 0.99 -7.66
N GLU A 34 -5.99 1.57 -7.97
CA GLU A 34 -5.87 2.65 -8.96
C GLU A 34 -6.34 2.20 -10.35
N ILE A 35 -5.96 1.00 -10.78
CA ILE A 35 -6.37 0.43 -12.08
C ILE A 35 -7.86 0.10 -12.10
N GLU A 36 -8.37 -0.53 -11.04
CA GLU A 36 -9.76 -1.02 -10.98
C GLU A 36 -10.77 0.12 -10.78
N ALA A 37 -10.46 1.10 -9.92
CA ALA A 37 -11.43 2.09 -9.45
C ALA A 37 -10.91 3.53 -9.44
N GLY A 38 -9.65 3.77 -9.81
CA GLY A 38 -9.02 5.09 -9.66
C GLY A 38 -9.77 6.22 -10.40
N ARG A 39 -10.26 5.94 -11.62
CA ARG A 39 -11.04 6.91 -12.40
C ARG A 39 -12.38 7.25 -11.72
N GLU A 40 -13.12 6.22 -11.31
CA GLU A 40 -14.43 6.42 -10.65
C GLU A 40 -14.26 7.19 -9.33
N ILE A 41 -13.24 6.85 -8.54
CA ILE A 41 -12.92 7.55 -7.29
C ILE A 41 -12.61 9.02 -7.56
N ALA A 42 -11.80 9.32 -8.58
CA ALA A 42 -11.46 10.70 -8.94
C ALA A 42 -12.68 11.53 -9.38
N GLU A 43 -13.66 10.91 -10.05
CA GLU A 43 -14.89 11.57 -10.48
C GLU A 43 -15.87 11.80 -9.30
N ARG A 44 -15.94 10.84 -8.36
CA ARG A 44 -16.96 10.84 -7.29
C ARG A 44 -16.51 11.45 -5.97
N VAL A 45 -15.22 11.43 -5.66
CA VAL A 45 -14.68 11.87 -4.37
C VAL A 45 -14.10 13.28 -4.50
N ILE A 46 -14.78 14.26 -3.91
CA ILE A 46 -14.34 15.65 -3.87
C ILE A 46 -13.31 15.80 -2.72
N PRO A 47 -12.08 16.26 -3.00
CA PRO A 47 -11.09 16.52 -1.95
C PRO A 47 -11.64 17.51 -0.92
N ARG A 48 -11.48 17.19 0.37
CA ARG A 48 -11.83 18.14 1.43
C ARG A 48 -10.93 19.36 1.30
N GLN A 49 -11.51 20.56 1.20
CA GLN A 49 -10.74 21.79 1.30
C GLN A 49 -10.10 21.86 2.69
N SER A 50 -8.79 22.04 2.75
CA SER A 50 -8.09 22.29 4.01
C SER A 50 -8.39 23.72 4.43
N ALA A 51 -8.94 23.91 5.63
CA ALA A 51 -9.01 25.24 6.23
C ALA A 51 -7.58 25.75 6.42
N ALA A 52 -7.29 26.93 5.85
CA ALA A 52 -6.05 27.65 6.07
C ALA A 52 -6.02 28.26 7.48
#